data_AF-A0A534PXY1-F1
#
_entry.id   AF-A0A534PXY1-F1
#
_cell.length_a   1.000
_cell.length_b   1.000
_cell.length_c   1.000
_cell.angle_alpha   90.00
_cell.angle_beta   90.00
_cell.angle_gamma   90.00
#
_symmetry.space_group_name_H-M   'P 1'
#
loop_
_entity.id
_entity.type
_entity.pdbx_description
1 polymer ?
#
loop_
_entity_poly.entity_id
_entity_poly.type
_entity_poly.pdbx_seq_one_letter_code
_entity_poly.pdbx_strand_id
1 'polypeptide(L)'
;MHGGLDLPEQARTFVEMIARHAGRLTRLTDDLLDLSRLETGEWKAALGAVQLAPLAASVIDLFRERAAEKGIVLDADVPERLRANADRRALEQILVNLLDNAVKFTPPGGRVTLLGDG
;
A
#
# COMPACT_ATOMS: atom_id res chain seq x y z
N MET A 1 -7.47 -35.61 -23.84
CA MET A 1 -6.99 -34.72 -22.77
C MET A 1 -5.87 -33.86 -23.32
N HIS A 2 -6.02 -32.54 -23.29
CA HIS A 2 -5.01 -31.47 -23.17
C HIS A 2 -5.59 -30.17 -23.77
N GLY A 3 -6.48 -29.53 -23.00
CA GLY A 3 -6.92 -28.16 -23.23
C GLY A 3 -6.13 -27.24 -22.30
N GLY A 4 -4.91 -26.89 -22.70
CA GLY A 4 -4.13 -25.84 -22.05
C GLY A 4 -4.51 -24.51 -22.69
N LEU A 5 -5.09 -23.60 -21.91
CA LEU A 5 -5.36 -22.23 -22.35
C LEU A 5 -4.03 -21.47 -22.42
N ASP A 6 -3.28 -21.65 -23.51
CA ASP A 6 -2.29 -20.65 -23.90
C ASP A 6 -3.06 -19.43 -24.39
N LEU A 7 -3.36 -18.52 -23.45
CA LEU A 7 -3.87 -17.19 -23.78
C LEU A 7 -2.83 -16.53 -24.71
N PRO A 8 -3.22 -16.07 -25.92
CA PRO A 8 -2.33 -15.32 -26.78
C PRO A 8 -1.72 -14.17 -25.96
N GLU A 9 -0.43 -13.86 -26.13
CA GLU A 9 0.26 -12.74 -25.45
C GLU A 9 -0.57 -11.44 -25.43
N GLN A 10 -1.34 -11.19 -26.49
CA GLN A 10 -2.26 -10.06 -26.58
C GLN A 10 -3.43 -10.13 -25.56
N ALA A 11 -3.99 -11.31 -25.31
CA ALA A 11 -5.04 -11.51 -24.32
C ALA A 11 -4.53 -11.29 -22.89
N ARG A 12 -3.30 -11.73 -22.56
CA ARG A 12 -2.67 -11.47 -21.27
C ARG A 12 -2.46 -9.98 -21.02
N THR A 13 -1.92 -9.27 -22.02
CA THR A 13 -1.76 -7.81 -21.98
C THR A 13 -3.11 -7.10 -21.77
N PHE A 14 -4.17 -7.57 -22.43
CA PHE A 14 -5.52 -6.99 -22.30
C PHE A 14 -6.09 -7.18 -20.89
N VAL A 15 -5.93 -8.38 -20.31
CA VAL A 15 -6.34 -8.69 -18.94
C VAL A 15 -5.56 -7.83 -17.93
N GLU A 16 -4.25 -7.66 -18.10
CA GLU A 16 -3.43 -6.79 -17.24
C GLU A 16 -3.87 -5.32 -17.32
N MET A 17 -4.22 -4.83 -18.51
CA MET A 17 -4.79 -3.48 -18.66
C MET A 17 -6.13 -3.35 -17.94
N ILE A 18 -7.06 -4.29 -18.12
CA ILE A 18 -8.36 -4.29 -17.44
C ILE A 18 -8.15 -4.28 -15.93
N ALA A 19 -7.30 -5.15 -15.40
CA ALA A 19 -7.00 -5.22 -13.97
C ALA A 19 -6.45 -3.90 -13.43
N ARG A 20 -5.55 -3.24 -14.17
CA ARG A 20 -5.01 -1.93 -13.82
C ARG A 20 -6.10 -0.83 -13.79
N HIS A 21 -7.01 -0.84 -14.77
CA HIS A 21 -8.10 0.13 -14.83
C HIS A 21 -9.14 -0.11 -13.74
N ALA A 22 -9.51 -1.36 -13.48
CA ALA A 22 -10.39 -1.74 -12.38
C ALA A 22 -9.82 -1.30 -11.03
N GLY A 23 -8.53 -1.59 -10.74
CA GLY A 23 -7.88 -1.15 -9.52
C GLY A 23 -7.76 0.38 -9.39
N ARG A 24 -7.69 1.11 -10.51
CA ARG A 24 -7.76 2.58 -10.49
C ARG A 24 -9.18 3.07 -10.17
N LEU A 25 -10.21 2.44 -10.71
CA LEU A 25 -11.60 2.80 -10.42
C LEU A 25 -11.94 2.55 -8.95
N THR A 26 -11.54 1.40 -8.40
CA THR A 26 -11.71 1.06 -6.98
C THR A 26 -11.09 2.12 -6.08
N ARG A 27 -9.84 2.52 -6.34
CA ARG A 27 -9.20 3.60 -5.57
C ARG A 27 -9.97 4.92 -5.66
N LEU A 28 -10.43 5.31 -6.85
CA LEU A 28 -11.21 6.55 -7.01
C LEU A 28 -12.55 6.50 -6.26
N THR A 29 -13.21 5.35 -6.23
CA THR A 29 -14.44 5.19 -5.46
C THR A 29 -14.18 5.22 -3.96
N ASP A 30 -13.10 4.59 -3.50
CA ASP A 30 -12.71 4.59 -2.08
C ASP A 30 -12.33 6.00 -1.63
N ASP A 31 -11.51 6.71 -2.41
CA ASP A 31 -11.11 8.10 -2.16
C ASP A 31 -12.32 9.04 -2.08
N LEU A 32 -13.33 8.83 -2.94
CA LEU A 32 -14.56 9.62 -2.95
C LEU A 32 -15.43 9.34 -1.70
N LEU A 33 -15.55 8.07 -1.29
CA LEU A 33 -16.28 7.70 -0.08
C LEU A 33 -15.59 8.24 1.18
N ASP A 34 -14.26 8.19 1.22
CA ASP A 34 -13.47 8.73 2.33
C ASP A 34 -13.58 10.26 2.41
N LEU A 35 -13.50 10.95 1.27
CA LEU A 35 -13.72 12.39 1.19
C LEU A 35 -15.14 12.77 1.64
N SER A 36 -16.16 12.06 1.17
CA SER A 36 -17.55 12.31 1.57
C SER A 36 -17.74 12.18 3.08
N ARG A 37 -17.14 11.17 3.71
CA ARG A 37 -17.20 10.97 5.18
C ARG A 37 -16.45 12.05 5.96
N LEU A 38 -15.36 12.56 5.41
CA LEU A 38 -14.62 13.70 5.97
C LEU A 38 -15.47 14.98 5.90
N GLU A 39 -16.11 15.27 4.76
CA GLU A 39 -16.93 16.46 4.56
C GLU A 39 -18.22 16.47 5.39
N THR A 40 -18.84 15.30 5.59
CA THR A 40 -20.05 15.18 6.43
C THR A 40 -19.75 15.18 7.93
N GLY A 41 -18.47 15.12 8.32
CA GLY A 41 -18.06 14.96 9.71
C GLY A 41 -18.42 13.59 10.31
N GLU A 42 -18.85 12.63 9.47
CA GLU A 42 -19.17 11.26 9.87
C GLU A 42 -17.92 10.42 10.13
N TRP A 43 -16.76 10.88 9.66
CA TRP A 43 -15.49 10.28 10.00
C TRP A 43 -15.20 10.41 11.50
N LYS A 44 -15.54 9.36 12.26
CA LYS A 44 -15.15 9.23 13.67
C LYS A 44 -13.88 8.40 13.75
N ALA A 45 -12.73 9.07 13.85
CA ALA A 45 -11.46 8.40 14.05
C ALA A 45 -11.50 7.58 15.34
N ALA A 46 -11.23 6.28 15.24
CA ALA A 46 -11.14 5.38 16.39
C ALA A 46 -9.76 5.52 17.03
N LEU A 47 -9.51 6.67 17.66
CA LEU A 47 -8.22 6.98 18.27
C LEU A 47 -7.89 5.99 19.40
N GLY A 48 -6.69 5.43 19.35
CA GLY A 48 -6.14 4.61 20.41
C GLY A 48 -4.62 4.58 20.37
N ALA A 49 -4.00 4.02 21.40
CA ALA A 49 -2.55 3.82 21.43
C ALA A 49 -2.14 2.75 20.41
N VAL A 50 -1.38 3.16 19.41
CA VAL A 50 -0.83 2.29 18.36
C VAL A 50 0.67 2.15 18.56
N GLN A 51 1.17 0.91 18.59
CA GLN A 51 2.62 0.64 18.53
C GLN A 51 3.06 0.70 17.07
N LEU A 52 3.98 1.60 16.74
CA LEU A 52 4.30 1.90 15.34
C LEU A 52 5.22 0.86 14.70
N ALA A 53 6.17 0.30 15.44
CA ALA A 53 7.08 -0.73 14.92
C ALA A 53 6.35 -1.96 14.33
N PRO A 54 5.41 -2.63 15.04
CA PRO A 54 4.70 -3.78 14.47
C PRO A 54 3.80 -3.40 13.28
N LEU A 55 3.22 -2.19 13.29
CA LEU A 55 2.43 -1.70 12.16
C LEU A 55 3.32 -1.44 10.92
N ALA A 56 4.46 -0.78 11.11
CA ALA A 56 5.43 -0.54 10.06
C ALA A 56 5.94 -1.85 9.45
N ALA A 57 6.27 -2.83 10.29
CA ALA A 57 6.71 -4.15 9.85
C ALA A 57 5.64 -4.85 9.00
N SER A 58 4.38 -4.88 9.45
CA SER A 58 3.31 -5.52 8.69
C SER A 58 3.08 -4.87 7.33
N VAL A 59 3.21 -3.54 7.23
CA VAL A 59 3.04 -2.85 5.94
C VAL A 59 4.25 -3.08 5.03
N ILE A 60 5.49 -3.05 5.55
CA ILE A 60 6.71 -3.35 4.78
C ILE A 60 6.62 -4.74 4.14
N ASP A 61 6.14 -5.73 4.89
CA ASP A 61 6.00 -7.12 4.41
C ASP A 61 5.10 -7.22 3.17
N LEU A 62 4.06 -6.39 3.06
CA LEU A 62 3.17 -6.35 1.88
C LEU A 62 3.90 -5.94 0.59
N PHE A 63 5.02 -5.22 0.70
CA PHE A 63 5.74 -4.68 -0.45
C PHE A 63 7.09 -5.33 -0.71
N ARG A 64 7.54 -6.27 0.13
CA ARG A 64 8.86 -6.93 -0.02
C ARG A 64 9.04 -7.58 -1.38
N GLU A 65 8.08 -8.39 -1.82
CA GLU A 65 8.17 -9.12 -3.10
C GLU A 65 8.25 -8.14 -4.27
N ARG A 66 7.34 -7.17 -4.33
CA ARG A 66 7.30 -6.16 -5.40
C ARG A 66 8.52 -5.25 -5.41
N ALA A 67 9.08 -4.91 -4.25
CA ALA A 67 10.33 -4.17 -4.15
C ALA A 67 11.51 -5.02 -4.66
N ALA A 68 11.58 -6.30 -4.27
CA ALA A 68 12.61 -7.24 -4.71
C ALA A 68 12.59 -7.47 -6.23
N GLU A 69 11.40 -7.61 -6.84
CA GLU A 69 11.23 -7.73 -8.29
C GLU A 69 11.80 -6.52 -9.06
N LYS A 70 11.71 -5.33 -8.47
CA LYS A 70 12.29 -4.09 -9.02
C LYS A 70 13.76 -3.86 -8.60
N GLY A 71 14.34 -4.70 -7.75
CA GLY A 71 15.65 -4.47 -7.17
C GLY A 71 15.71 -3.21 -6.27
N ILE A 72 14.60 -2.85 -5.64
CA ILE A 72 14.52 -1.74 -4.67
C ILE A 72 14.85 -2.30 -3.28
N VAL A 73 15.76 -1.62 -2.57
CA VAL A 73 16.01 -1.88 -1.15
C VAL A 73 14.89 -1.25 -0.33
N LEU A 74 14.18 -2.06 0.44
CA LEU A 74 13.08 -1.62 1.31
C LEU A 74 13.44 -1.89 2.77
N ASP A 75 13.58 -0.82 3.56
CA ASP A 75 13.96 -0.88 4.97
C ASP A 75 12.95 -0.15 5.86
N ALA A 76 12.93 -0.51 7.15
CA ALA A 76 12.23 0.24 8.19
C ALA A 76 13.14 0.44 9.40
N ASP A 77 13.18 1.68 9.86
CA ASP A 77 13.85 2.10 11.10
C ASP A 77 12.82 2.82 11.96
N VAL A 78 12.09 2.04 12.76
CA VAL A 78 11.01 2.52 13.62
C VAL A 78 11.28 2.01 15.03
N PRO A 79 11.51 2.89 16.03
CA PRO A 79 11.79 2.46 17.39
C PRO A 79 10.67 1.61 17.98
N GLU A 80 11.02 0.48 18.62
CA GLU A 80 10.02 -0.46 19.19
C GLU A 80 9.07 0.20 20.20
N ARG A 81 9.57 1.19 20.95
CA ARG A 81 8.80 1.92 21.96
C ARG A 81 7.94 3.04 21.40
N LEU A 82 8.06 3.36 20.11
CA LEU A 82 7.34 4.49 19.50
C LEU A 82 5.85 4.19 19.42
N ARG A 83 5.05 5.12 19.98
CA ARG A 83 3.60 5.02 20.04
C ARG A 83 2.95 6.28 19.51
N ALA A 84 1.81 6.13 18.84
CA ALA A 84 0.96 7.24 18.43
C ALA A 84 -0.45 7.06 18.99
N ASN A 85 -1.12 8.16 19.32
CA ASN A 85 -2.56 8.16 19.55
C ASN A 85 -3.26 8.40 18.20
N ALA A 86 -3.65 7.33 17.52
CA ALA A 86 -4.14 7.37 16.16
C ALA A 86 -5.22 6.31 15.91
N ASP A 87 -5.97 6.47 14.82
CA ASP A 87 -6.77 5.37 14.28
C ASP A 87 -5.84 4.40 13.55
N ARG A 88 -5.74 3.18 14.07
CA ARG A 88 -4.82 2.16 13.53
C ARG A 88 -5.11 1.84 12.06
N ARG A 89 -6.39 1.75 11.67
CA ARG A 89 -6.77 1.37 10.30
C ARG A 89 -6.46 2.49 9.32
N ALA A 90 -6.77 3.73 9.72
CA ALA A 90 -6.43 4.89 8.90
C ALA A 90 -4.90 5.01 8.73
N LEU A 91 -4.13 4.81 9.80
CA LEU A 91 -2.67 4.87 9.73
C LEU A 91 -2.08 3.75 8.84
N GLU A 92 -2.61 2.54 8.93
CA GLU A 92 -2.23 1.43 8.05
C GLU A 92 -2.48 1.78 6.58
N GLN A 93 -3.67 2.30 6.26
CA GLN A 93 -4.02 2.71 4.90
C GLN A 93 -3.11 3.81 4.37
N ILE A 94 -2.78 4.79 5.20
CA ILE A 94 -1.84 5.86 4.86
C ILE A 94 -0.47 5.25 4.51
N LEU A 95 0.07 4.39 5.36
CA LEU A 95 1.37 3.75 5.12
C LEU A 95 1.36 2.89 3.85
N VAL A 96 0.29 2.12 3.61
CA VAL A 96 0.11 1.34 2.37
C VAL A 96 0.14 2.23 1.14
N ASN A 97 -0.60 3.34 1.16
CA ASN A 97 -0.65 4.28 0.03
C ASN A 97 0.71 4.94 -0.22
N LEU A 98 1.42 5.32 0.84
CA LEU A 98 2.74 5.92 0.73
C LEU A 98 3.79 4.92 0.20
N LEU A 99 3.80 3.68 0.71
CA LEU A 99 4.72 2.64 0.28
C LEU A 99 4.43 2.15 -1.15
N ASP A 100 3.16 2.01 -1.55
CA ASP A 100 2.79 1.70 -2.94
C ASP A 100 3.36 2.76 -3.89
N ASN A 101 3.18 4.04 -3.54
CA ASN A 101 3.75 5.14 -4.31
C ASN A 101 5.29 5.08 -4.34
N ALA A 102 5.93 4.87 -3.19
CA ALA A 102 7.38 4.79 -3.09
C ALA A 102 7.96 3.68 -3.97
N VAL A 103 7.43 2.46 -3.89
CA VAL A 103 7.88 1.32 -4.72
C VAL A 103 7.53 1.52 -6.20
N LYS A 104 6.38 2.11 -6.51
CA LYS A 104 5.95 2.39 -7.88
C LYS A 104 6.86 3.39 -8.59
N PHE A 105 7.23 4.48 -7.92
CA PHE A 105 7.94 5.60 -8.52
C PHE A 105 9.45 5.59 -8.31
N THR A 106 9.97 4.77 -7.40
CA THR A 106 11.42 4.57 -7.26
C THR A 106 11.98 3.78 -8.46
N PRO A 107 13.05 4.24 -9.11
CA PRO A 107 13.73 3.51 -10.16
C PRO A 107 14.37 2.19 -9.66
N PRO A 108 14.60 1.20 -10.54
CA PRO A 108 15.32 -0.02 -10.17
C PRO A 108 16.70 0.27 -9.56
N GLY A 109 17.08 -0.50 -8.53
CA GLY A 109 18.32 -0.26 -7.77
C GLY A 109 18.23 0.85 -6.72
N GLY A 110 17.06 1.50 -6.58
CA GLY A 110 16.83 2.55 -5.58
C GLY A 110 16.60 2.00 -4.16
N ARG A 111 16.27 2.92 -3.25
CA ARG A 111 16.03 2.63 -1.83
C ARG A 111 14.79 3.37 -1.33
N VAL A 112 14.00 2.70 -0.52
CA VAL A 112 12.87 3.25 0.23
C VAL A 112 13.06 2.89 1.70
N THR A 113 12.97 3.87 2.60
CA THR A 113 13.09 3.65 4.04
C THR A 113 11.90 4.27 4.76
N LEU A 114 11.24 3.47 5.61
CA LEU A 114 10.23 3.96 6.55
C LEU A 114 10.90 4.33 7.88
N LEU A 115 10.90 5.62 8.24
CA LEU A 115 11.54 6.13 9.44
C LEU A 115 10.49 6.54 10.49
N GLY A 116 10.77 6.24 11.76
CA GLY A 116 10.03 6.75 12.91
C GLY A 116 10.97 7.47 13.88
N ASP A 117 10.61 8.68 14.27
CA ASP A 117 11.33 9.47 15.29
C ASP A 117 10.38 9.79 16.45
N GLY A 118 10.92 9.92 17.66
CA GLY A 118 10.13 10.02 18.90
C GLY A 118 10.85 10.71 20.05
#